data_AF-A0AAV1Z9C8-F1
#
_entry.id   AF-A0AAV1Z9C8-F1
#
_cell.length_a   1.000
_cell.length_b   1.000
_cell.length_c   1.000
_cell.angle_alpha   90.00
_cell.angle_beta   90.00
_cell.angle_gamma   90.00
#
_symmetry.space_group_name_H-M   'P 1'
#
loop_
_entity.id
_entity.type
_entity.pdbx_description
1 polymer ?
#
loop_
_entity_poly.entity_id
_entity_poly.type
_entity_poly.pdbx_seq_one_letter_code
_entity_poly.pdbx_strand_id
1 'polypeptide(L)'
;MGNQLSGIAIILFIGLGSLTFILLFIFAKRQITRFALKNRHRPHYPIGAGSSKSLCKEIERRLDVIDYIRCEPTQLSAEMKLLFQDENLVSQLSPLHIYRMKVVDDVNEL
;
A
#
# COMPACT_ATOMS: atom_id res chain seq x y z
N MET A 1 41.95 12.46 -51.97
CA MET A 1 40.63 11.93 -51.51
C MET A 1 40.52 11.64 -50.01
N GLY A 2 41.61 11.40 -49.25
CA GLY A 2 41.51 10.99 -47.82
C GLY A 2 40.90 12.01 -46.84
N ASN A 3 41.08 13.33 -47.09
CA ASN A 3 40.62 14.37 -46.16
C ASN A 3 39.08 14.53 -46.11
N GLN A 4 38.37 14.22 -47.20
CA GLN A 4 36.90 14.31 -47.25
C GLN A 4 36.24 13.17 -46.47
N LEU A 5 36.79 11.95 -46.58
CA LEU A 5 36.33 10.78 -45.82
C LEU A 5 36.57 10.97 -44.31
N SER A 6 37.68 11.62 -43.92
CA SER A 6 37.95 11.98 -42.53
C SER A 6 36.94 12.99 -41.98
N GLY A 7 36.53 13.99 -42.76
CA GLY A 7 35.52 14.95 -42.36
C GLY A 7 34.15 14.29 -42.12
N ILE A 8 33.74 13.41 -43.04
CA ILE A 8 32.48 12.65 -42.92
C ILE A 8 32.51 11.76 -41.66
N ALA A 9 33.62 11.08 -41.39
CA ALA A 9 33.77 10.26 -40.19
C ALA A 9 33.61 11.09 -38.91
N ILE A 10 34.22 12.27 -38.84
CA ILE A 10 34.10 13.18 -37.68
C ILE A 10 32.64 13.61 -37.46
N ILE A 11 31.93 13.97 -38.54
CA ILE A 11 30.52 14.37 -38.45
C ILE A 11 29.65 13.20 -37.97
N LEU A 12 29.91 11.98 -38.45
CA LEU A 12 29.22 10.76 -37.99
C LEU A 12 29.46 10.50 -36.50
N PHE A 13 30.69 10.65 -36.02
CA PHE A 13 31.00 10.47 -34.60
C PHE A 13 30.30 11.50 -33.72
N ILE A 14 30.23 12.76 -34.13
CA ILE A 14 29.54 13.81 -33.39
C ILE A 14 28.02 13.58 -33.40
N GLY A 15 27.46 13.19 -34.55
CA GLY A 15 26.03 12.87 -34.67
C GLY A 15 25.62 11.66 -33.84
N LEU A 16 26.35 10.55 -33.94
CA LEU A 16 26.09 9.34 -33.17
C LEU A 16 26.39 9.54 -31.67
N GLY A 17 27.46 10.26 -31.34
CA GLY A 17 27.82 10.59 -29.96
C GLY A 17 26.77 11.48 -29.28
N SER A 18 26.30 12.52 -29.96
CA SER A 18 25.24 13.39 -29.42
C SER A 18 23.90 12.65 -29.31
N LEU A 19 23.53 11.85 -30.30
CA LEU A 19 22.31 11.03 -30.27
C LEU A 19 22.31 10.03 -29.11
N THR A 20 23.42 9.30 -28.92
CA THR A 20 23.56 8.34 -27.82
C THR A 20 23.55 9.04 -26.46
N PHE A 21 24.17 10.20 -26.33
CA PHE A 21 24.13 11.00 -25.11
C PHE A 21 22.72 11.46 -24.75
N ILE A 22 21.95 11.95 -25.73
CA ILE A 22 20.54 12.35 -25.53
C ILE A 22 19.68 11.16 -25.14
N LEU A 23 19.85 10.01 -25.81
CA LEU A 23 19.15 8.77 -25.47
C LEU A 23 19.44 8.32 -24.05
N LEU A 24 20.71 8.32 -23.63
CA LEU A 24 21.11 7.98 -22.26
C LEU A 24 20.45 8.91 -21.24
N PHE A 25 20.38 10.22 -21.52
CA PHE A 25 19.75 11.18 -20.63
C PHE A 25 18.24 10.92 -20.48
N ILE A 26 17.54 10.62 -21.58
CA ILE A 26 16.12 10.26 -21.58
C ILE A 26 15.90 8.96 -20.80
N PHE A 27 16.74 7.94 -21.03
CA PHE A 27 16.66 6.69 -20.30
C PHE A 27 16.92 6.89 -18.81
N ALA A 28 17.95 7.66 -18.43
CA ALA A 28 18.24 7.98 -17.04
C ALA A 28 17.06 8.68 -16.37
N LYS A 29 16.50 9.74 -16.99
CA LYS A 29 15.31 10.44 -16.49
C LYS A 29 14.12 9.49 -16.34
N ARG A 30 13.87 8.63 -17.34
CA ARG A 30 12.78 7.64 -17.31
C ARG A 30 12.98 6.59 -16.21
N GLN A 31 14.21 6.12 -16.00
CA GLN A 31 14.53 5.17 -14.95
C GLN A 31 14.37 5.82 -13.57
N ILE A 32 14.89 7.03 -13.34
CA ILE A 32 14.75 7.76 -12.07
C ILE A 32 13.27 7.92 -11.70
N THR A 33 12.45 8.39 -12.64
CA THR A 33 10.99 8.55 -12.42
C THR A 33 10.32 7.21 -12.12
N ARG A 34 10.67 6.15 -12.85
CA ARG A 34 10.12 4.81 -12.63
C ARG A 34 10.51 4.25 -11.27
N PHE A 35 11.76 4.41 -10.85
CA PHE A 35 12.22 3.98 -9.54
C PHE A 35 11.56 4.78 -8.42
N ALA A 36 11.39 6.09 -8.59
CA ALA A 36 10.67 6.94 -7.63
C ALA A 36 9.18 6.54 -7.50
N LEU A 37 8.50 6.24 -8.61
CA LEU A 37 7.10 5.80 -8.62
C LEU A 37 6.92 4.38 -8.08
N LYS A 38 7.80 3.44 -8.45
CA LYS A 38 7.72 2.04 -7.99
C LYS A 38 8.05 1.91 -6.50
N ASN A 39 8.94 2.76 -5.97
CA ASN A 39 9.30 2.72 -4.55
C ASN A 39 8.21 3.29 -3.62
N ARG A 40 7.18 3.95 -4.17
CA ARG A 40 5.98 4.35 -3.41
C ARG A 40 5.06 3.17 -3.09
N HIS A 41 5.06 2.11 -3.89
CA HIS A 41 4.18 0.95 -3.69
C HIS A 41 4.87 -0.13 -2.85
N ARG A 42 5.39 0.25 -1.68
CA ARG A 42 5.76 -0.74 -0.65
C ARG A 42 4.52 -1.08 0.17
N PRO A 43 4.38 -2.32 0.65
CA PRO A 43 3.25 -2.75 1.48
C PRO A 43 3.09 -1.96 2.79
N HIS A 44 4.14 -1.22 3.20
CA HIS A 44 4.10 -0.20 4.25
C HIS A 44 3.88 1.20 3.68
N TYR A 45 2.94 1.37 2.74
CA TYR A 45 2.56 2.71 2.30
C TYR A 45 1.98 3.45 3.51
N PRO A 46 2.50 4.64 3.87
CA PRO A 46 2.02 5.33 5.05
C PRO A 46 0.52 5.57 4.92
N ILE A 47 -0.23 5.09 5.91
CA ILE A 47 -1.67 5.17 5.94
C ILE A 47 -2.04 6.66 5.90
N GLY A 48 -2.63 7.09 4.78
CA GLY A 48 -2.97 8.50 4.53
C GLY A 48 -2.09 9.24 3.52
N ALA A 49 -1.17 8.59 2.80
CA ALA A 49 -0.39 9.33 1.80
C ALA A 49 -1.25 9.84 0.63
N GLY A 50 -1.38 11.17 0.58
CA GLY A 50 -2.33 11.92 -0.26
C GLY A 50 -3.30 12.79 0.55
N SER A 51 -3.38 12.58 1.85
CA SER A 51 -4.22 13.36 2.78
C SER A 51 -3.48 14.57 3.37
N SER A 52 -4.22 15.46 4.03
CA SER A 52 -3.65 16.57 4.78
C SER A 52 -2.72 16.07 5.90
N LYS A 53 -1.66 16.83 6.18
CA LYS A 53 -0.69 16.48 7.23
C LYS A 53 -1.33 16.28 8.60
N SER A 54 -2.40 17.04 8.89
CA SER A 54 -3.16 16.91 10.14
C SER A 54 -3.85 15.55 10.24
N LEU A 55 -4.44 15.06 9.15
CA LEU A 55 -5.13 13.77 9.14
C LEU A 55 -4.14 12.61 9.23
N CYS A 56 -3.00 12.69 8.54
CA CYS A 56 -1.94 11.68 8.68
C CYS A 56 -1.45 11.58 10.13
N LYS A 57 -1.22 12.73 10.79
CA LYS A 57 -0.77 12.78 12.18
C LYS A 57 -1.80 12.21 13.16
N GLU A 58 -3.10 12.43 12.91
CA GLU A 58 -4.15 11.86 13.74
C GLU A 58 -4.28 10.35 13.54
N ILE A 59 -4.10 9.85 12.31
CA ILE A 59 -4.06 8.41 12.04
C ILE A 59 -2.90 7.76 12.79
N GLU A 60 -1.70 8.32 12.66
CA GLU A 60 -0.50 7.80 13.33
C GLU A 60 -0.67 7.81 14.86
N ARG A 61 -1.19 8.91 15.43
CA ARG A 61 -1.52 9.00 16.86
C ARG A 61 -2.48 7.90 17.32
N ARG A 62 -3.45 7.50 16.48
CA ARG A 62 -4.41 6.43 16.81
C ARG A 62 -3.79 5.04 16.64
N LEU A 63 -2.89 4.86 15.69
CA LEU A 63 -2.15 3.61 15.50
C LEU A 63 -1.19 3.37 16.65
N ASP A 64 -0.52 4.41 17.17
CA ASP A 64 0.35 4.30 18.35
C ASP A 64 -0.42 3.76 19.57
N VAL A 65 -1.72 4.04 19.68
CA VAL A 65 -2.57 3.54 20.77
C VAL A 65 -2.80 2.03 20.66
N ILE A 66 -2.74 1.45 19.45
CA ILE A 66 -2.97 0.01 19.22
C ILE A 66 -1.91 -0.83 19.94
N ASP A 67 -0.66 -0.38 19.98
CA ASP A 67 0.42 -1.09 20.69
C ASP A 67 0.17 -1.20 22.21
N TYR A 68 -0.69 -0.34 22.77
CA TYR A 68 -1.08 -0.38 24.19
C TYR A 68 -2.29 -1.28 24.45
N ILE A 69 -2.96 -1.79 23.41
CA ILE A 69 -4.11 -2.69 23.57
C ILE A 69 -3.59 -4.04 24.03
N ARG A 70 -3.74 -4.31 25.34
CA ARG A 70 -3.29 -5.58 25.96
C ARG A 70 -4.34 -6.70 25.88
N CYS A 71 -5.59 -6.34 25.67
CA CYS A 71 -6.70 -7.27 25.61
C CYS A 71 -7.43 -7.08 24.29
N GLU A 72 -7.68 -8.18 23.59
CA GLU A 72 -8.50 -8.14 22.39
C GLU A 72 -9.96 -7.86 22.77
N PRO A 73 -10.66 -6.94 22.07
CA PRO A 73 -12.07 -6.71 22.32
C PRO A 73 -12.89 -7.90 21.82
N THR A 74 -13.78 -8.42 22.67
CA THR A 74 -14.81 -9.40 22.26
C THR A 74 -15.83 -8.70 21.35
N GLN A 75 -16.14 -9.29 20.20
CA GLN A 75 -17.05 -8.67 19.23
C GLN A 75 -18.51 -8.74 19.71
N LEU A 76 -18.90 -9.83 20.37
CA LEU A 76 -20.21 -9.98 20.96
C LEU A 76 -20.22 -9.50 22.42
N SER A 77 -21.26 -8.74 22.76
CA SER A 77 -21.60 -8.46 24.15
C SER A 77 -21.97 -9.76 24.88
N ALA A 78 -21.79 -9.80 26.21
CA ALA A 78 -22.17 -10.94 27.04
C ALA A 78 -23.64 -11.34 26.85
N GLU A 79 -24.55 -10.38 26.73
CA GLU A 79 -25.98 -10.63 26.47
C GLU A 79 -26.22 -11.32 25.12
N MET A 80 -25.44 -10.95 24.09
CA MET A 80 -25.54 -11.55 22.76
C MET A 80 -24.99 -12.97 22.73
N LYS A 81 -23.95 -13.28 23.52
CA LYS A 81 -23.42 -14.64 23.66
C LYS A 81 -24.47 -15.58 24.28
N LEU A 82 -25.27 -15.10 25.23
CA LEU A 82 -26.35 -15.88 25.86
C LEU A 82 -27.48 -16.22 24.87
N LEU A 83 -27.78 -15.33 23.93
CA LEU A 83 -28.79 -15.60 22.88
C LEU A 83 -28.42 -16.80 22.01
N PHE A 84 -27.13 -17.11 21.87
CA PHE A 84 -26.67 -18.27 21.12
C PHE A 84 -26.73 -19.60 21.89
N GLN A 85 -27.01 -19.57 23.20
CA GLN A 85 -27.19 -20.78 24.00
C GLN A 85 -28.63 -21.30 23.97
N ASP A 86 -29.61 -20.45 23.65
CA ASP A 86 -31.03 -20.79 23.60
C ASP A 86 -31.54 -20.84 22.15
N GLU A 87 -31.75 -22.05 21.61
CA GLU A 87 -32.11 -22.25 20.19
C GLU A 87 -33.41 -21.52 19.78
N ASN A 88 -34.31 -21.25 20.74
CA ASN A 88 -35.54 -20.51 20.48
C ASN A 88 -35.29 -19.01 20.21
N LEU A 89 -34.25 -18.44 20.81
CA LEU A 89 -33.90 -17.01 20.67
C LEU A 89 -32.98 -16.76 19.47
N VAL A 90 -32.18 -17.77 19.07
CA VAL A 90 -31.36 -17.75 17.85
C VAL A 90 -32.20 -17.47 16.60
N SER A 91 -33.44 -17.98 16.57
CA SER A 91 -34.41 -17.77 15.49
C SER A 91 -34.84 -16.30 15.32
N GLN A 92 -34.73 -15.49 16.39
CA GLN A 92 -35.09 -14.06 16.38
C GLN A 92 -33.91 -13.16 15.99
N LEU A 93 -32.69 -13.71 15.93
CA LEU A 93 -31.45 -12.98 15.68
C LEU A 93 -31.29 -12.65 14.18
N SER A 94 -31.87 -11.54 13.75
CA SER A 94 -32.11 -11.21 12.33
C SER A 94 -31.08 -10.29 11.63
N PRO A 95 -29.81 -10.26 12.04
CA PRO A 95 -28.79 -9.91 11.05
C PRO A 95 -27.62 -10.90 10.95
N LEU A 96 -27.31 -11.29 9.70
CA LEU A 96 -26.25 -12.24 9.31
C LEU A 96 -24.87 -11.90 9.90
N HIS A 97 -24.59 -10.62 10.20
CA HIS A 97 -23.30 -10.21 10.73
C HIS A 97 -23.04 -10.74 12.16
N ILE A 98 -24.07 -11.02 12.96
CA ILE A 98 -23.89 -11.48 14.34
C ILE A 98 -23.32 -12.91 14.38
N TYR A 99 -23.71 -13.77 13.44
CA TYR A 99 -23.10 -15.09 13.28
C TYR A 99 -21.62 -15.00 12.91
N ARG A 100 -21.23 -14.03 12.08
CA ARG A 100 -19.82 -13.81 11.75
C ARG A 100 -19.02 -13.37 12.97
N MET A 101 -19.58 -12.46 13.77
CA MET A 101 -18.98 -12.01 15.02
C MET A 101 -18.81 -13.19 16.00
N LYS A 102 -19.82 -14.06 16.12
CA LYS A 102 -19.72 -15.28 16.93
C LYS A 102 -18.57 -16.18 16.49
N VAL A 103 -18.48 -16.48 15.19
CA VAL A 103 -17.40 -17.35 14.69
C VAL A 103 -16.03 -16.75 14.96
N VAL A 104 -15.86 -15.43 14.83
CA VAL A 104 -14.58 -14.79 15.14
C VAL A 104 -14.25 -14.88 16.63
N ASP A 105 -15.24 -14.64 17.50
CA ASP A 105 -15.08 -14.81 18.95
C ASP A 105 -14.74 -16.27 19.33
N ASP A 106 -15.44 -17.25 18.74
CA ASP A 106 -15.23 -18.69 19.00
C ASP A 106 -13.83 -19.16 18.53
N VAL A 107 -13.33 -18.66 17.39
CA VAL A 107 -11.99 -18.98 16.87
C VAL A 107 -10.88 -18.44 17.78
N ASN A 108 -11.10 -17.31 18.43
CA ASN A 108 -10.15 -16.73 19.37
C ASN A 108 -10.11 -17.45 20.73
N GLU A 109 -11.17 -18.20 21.08
CA GLU A 109 -11.26 -18.99 22.32
C GLU A 109 -10.68 -20.43 22.19
N LEU A 110 -10.28 -20.85 20.98
CA LEU A 110 -9.67 -22.16 20.64
C LEU A 110 -8.16 -22.22 20.90
#